data_AF-A0A354V0S7-F1
#
_entry.id   AF-A0A354V0S7-F1
#
_cell.length_a   1.000
_cell.length_b   1.000
_cell.length_c   1.000
_cell.angle_alpha   90.00
_cell.angle_beta   90.00
_cell.angle_gamma   90.00
#
_symmetry.space_group_name_H-M   'P 1'
#
loop_
_entity.id
_entity.type
_entity.pdbx_description
1 polymer ?
#
loop_
_entity_poly.entity_id
_entity_poly.type
_entity_poly.pdbx_seq_one_letter_code
_entity_poly.pdbx_strand_id
1 'polypeptide(L)'
;MMSFLGALGARVTTVAAVTLMICAGFGTQAARAGTVILEGSDAIGLHCTQTSDAGACAYEQQVWTAIGGTDSRSIAVIGDVAGVSSTTHPVLDFSSVAAAGSLSNYVALYFVAGGGCCSENDSIVSSPTDQAAILSYLASGGTVMIENYTGGAGWDFAVGTGGAGNSYVAGVGGGLGGTSCTDGEVVSATGLANGFTQPPTISCWTHQAYDQTYFATLGFTQSFFDAPDYAGLAGTDTFSSLLSSGSTVTVTESVPEPASIALIGSAIAGLGMMRRRRR
;
A
#
# COMPACT_ATOMS: atom_id res chain seq x y z
N MET A 1 29.78 74.10 30.99
CA MET A 1 28.70 73.46 31.77
C MET A 1 27.68 72.88 30.79
N MET A 2 27.46 71.57 30.89
CA MET A 2 26.28 70.76 30.49
C MET A 2 25.89 70.77 28.99
N SER A 3 26.21 69.72 28.21
CA SER A 3 25.55 68.40 28.11
C SER A 3 24.04 68.47 27.89
N PHE A 4 23.55 67.96 26.75
CA PHE A 4 22.75 66.73 26.68
C PHE A 4 22.57 66.27 25.22
N LEU A 5 23.26 65.18 24.88
CA LEU A 5 22.98 64.33 23.73
C LEU A 5 21.68 63.55 24.00
N GLY A 6 20.76 63.55 23.03
CA GLY A 6 19.62 62.63 22.98
C GLY A 6 19.73 61.74 21.74
N ALA A 7 20.28 60.54 21.91
CA ALA A 7 20.33 59.51 20.89
C ALA A 7 19.04 58.67 20.93
N LEU A 8 18.24 58.71 19.86
CA LEU A 8 17.23 57.67 19.60
C LEU A 8 17.10 57.50 18.08
N GLY A 9 17.77 56.49 17.54
CA GLY A 9 17.79 56.25 16.11
C GLY A 9 18.47 54.94 15.75
N ALA A 10 18.13 53.86 16.46
CA ALA A 10 18.56 52.53 16.12
C ALA A 10 17.34 51.61 16.06
N ARG A 11 17.37 50.71 15.07
CA ARG A 11 16.46 49.58 14.81
C ARG A 11 15.25 49.91 13.94
N VAL A 12 15.37 49.70 12.62
CA VAL A 12 14.49 48.80 11.83
C VAL A 12 15.18 48.55 10.48
N THR A 13 16.13 47.60 10.40
CA THR A 13 16.64 47.09 9.10
C THR A 13 17.06 45.63 9.25
N THR A 14 16.13 44.75 9.62
CA THR A 14 16.35 43.29 9.51
C THR A 14 15.03 42.52 9.49
N VAL A 15 14.18 42.71 8.47
CA VAL A 15 13.00 41.82 8.28
C VAL A 15 12.80 41.38 6.82
N ALA A 16 13.47 42.00 5.83
CA ALA A 16 13.13 41.77 4.42
C ALA A 16 13.81 40.55 3.75
N ALA A 17 14.66 39.78 4.44
CA ALA A 17 15.47 38.72 3.80
C ALA A 17 15.04 37.27 4.08
N VAL A 18 14.07 37.03 4.98
CA VAL A 18 13.67 35.65 5.37
C VAL A 18 12.44 35.16 4.61
N THR A 19 11.65 36.04 3.98
CA THR A 19 10.37 35.66 3.36
C THR A 19 10.50 35.14 1.92
N LEU A 20 11.62 35.35 1.23
CA LEU A 20 11.78 34.95 -0.18
C LEU A 20 12.36 33.53 -0.38
N MET A 21 12.62 32.81 0.70
CA MET A 21 13.22 31.45 0.68
C MET A 21 12.24 30.35 1.11
N ILE A 22 10.93 30.59 1.06
CA ILE A 22 9.87 29.60 1.35
C ILE A 22 8.91 29.48 0.14
N CYS A 23 9.45 29.64 -1.08
CA CYS A 23 8.72 29.37 -2.32
C CYS A 23 9.40 28.29 -3.18
N ALA A 24 10.50 27.70 -2.69
CA ALA A 24 11.16 26.58 -3.35
C ALA A 24 10.59 25.27 -2.80
N GLY A 25 9.74 24.62 -3.59
CA GLY A 25 9.50 23.18 -3.45
C GLY A 25 8.25 22.76 -2.69
N PHE A 26 7.08 23.32 -3.01
CA PHE A 26 5.91 22.43 -3.07
C PHE A 26 6.03 21.65 -4.38
N GLY A 27 6.95 20.69 -4.39
CA GLY A 27 6.94 19.66 -5.41
C GLY A 27 5.54 19.09 -5.42
N THR A 28 4.90 19.09 -6.59
CA THR A 28 3.87 18.10 -6.89
C THR A 28 4.36 16.80 -6.28
N GLN A 29 3.66 16.25 -5.28
CA GLN A 29 4.05 14.94 -4.76
C GLN A 29 4.23 14.06 -6.00
N ALA A 30 5.45 13.54 -6.18
CA ALA A 30 5.66 12.52 -7.18
C ALA A 30 4.56 11.49 -6.94
N ALA A 31 3.89 11.05 -8.01
CA ALA A 31 2.99 9.93 -7.93
C ALA A 31 3.69 8.86 -7.07
N ARG A 32 3.08 8.50 -5.93
CA ARG A 32 3.73 7.55 -5.03
C ARG A 32 4.08 6.32 -5.87
N ALA A 33 5.26 5.73 -5.67
CA ALA A 33 5.45 4.36 -6.13
C ALA A 33 4.26 3.55 -5.57
N GLY A 34 3.63 2.70 -6.38
CA GLY A 34 2.37 2.10 -5.99
C GLY A 34 2.56 0.88 -5.10
N THR A 35 1.73 -0.14 -5.28
CA THR A 35 1.67 -1.27 -4.35
C THR A 35 2.49 -2.46 -4.85
N VAL A 36 3.25 -3.06 -3.95
CA VAL A 36 3.81 -4.40 -4.12
C VAL A 36 2.87 -5.40 -3.46
N ILE A 37 2.43 -6.39 -4.20
CA ILE A 37 1.60 -7.48 -3.69
C ILE A 37 2.50 -8.70 -3.49
N LEU A 38 2.70 -9.07 -2.22
CA LEU A 38 3.53 -10.19 -1.77
C LEU A 38 2.70 -11.44 -1.65
N GLU A 39 2.92 -12.29 -2.64
CA GLU A 39 2.00 -13.31 -3.06
C GLU A 39 0.58 -12.75 -3.28
N GLY A 40 -0.04 -13.21 -4.33
CA GLY A 40 -1.48 -13.11 -4.50
C GLY A 40 -1.75 -14.12 -5.56
N SER A 41 -2.67 -14.99 -5.30
CA SER A 41 -2.81 -16.15 -6.15
C SER A 41 -4.18 -16.74 -6.06
N ASP A 42 -4.90 -16.60 -4.95
CA ASP A 42 -6.29 -17.06 -4.90
C ASP A 42 -7.22 -16.25 -5.77
N ALA A 43 -7.67 -15.10 -5.30
CA ALA A 43 -8.78 -14.44 -5.95
C ALA A 43 -8.35 -13.60 -7.16
N ILE A 44 -7.10 -13.10 -7.16
CA ILE A 44 -6.54 -12.31 -8.26
C ILE A 44 -6.09 -13.22 -9.43
N GLY A 45 -5.27 -14.23 -9.14
CA GLY A 45 -4.53 -14.98 -10.17
C GLY A 45 -5.16 -16.31 -10.58
N LEU A 46 -5.68 -17.09 -9.63
CA LEU A 46 -6.14 -18.47 -9.83
C LEU A 46 -7.65 -18.51 -10.11
N HIS A 47 -8.47 -17.89 -9.26
CA HIS A 47 -9.91 -18.06 -9.32
C HIS A 47 -10.48 -17.47 -10.61
N CYS A 48 -10.08 -16.25 -11.00
CA CYS A 48 -10.54 -15.69 -12.26
C CYS A 48 -10.09 -16.53 -13.47
N THR A 49 -8.81 -16.91 -13.53
CA THR A 49 -8.25 -17.56 -14.73
C THR A 49 -8.64 -19.04 -14.85
N GLN A 50 -8.64 -19.79 -13.76
CA GLN A 50 -8.88 -21.24 -13.76
C GLN A 50 -10.35 -21.59 -13.71
N THR A 51 -11.15 -20.82 -12.95
CA THR A 51 -12.58 -21.13 -12.78
C THR A 51 -13.47 -20.29 -13.69
N SER A 52 -12.96 -19.18 -14.24
CA SER A 52 -13.77 -18.18 -14.97
C SER A 52 -14.96 -17.67 -14.14
N ASP A 53 -14.87 -17.72 -12.81
CA ASP A 53 -15.88 -17.18 -11.92
C ASP A 53 -15.96 -15.66 -12.05
N ALA A 54 -17.16 -15.15 -12.29
CA ALA A 54 -17.37 -13.73 -12.56
C ALA A 54 -17.05 -12.85 -11.34
N GLY A 55 -17.27 -13.34 -10.11
CA GLY A 55 -16.96 -12.59 -8.91
C GLY A 55 -15.47 -12.61 -8.58
N ALA A 56 -14.77 -13.71 -8.85
CA ALA A 56 -13.31 -13.75 -8.80
C ALA A 56 -12.68 -12.76 -9.79
N CYS A 57 -13.15 -12.74 -11.03
CA CYS A 57 -12.68 -11.74 -12.01
C CYS A 57 -13.03 -10.31 -11.60
N ALA A 58 -14.20 -10.08 -11.00
CA ALA A 58 -14.54 -8.76 -10.46
C ALA A 58 -13.59 -8.33 -9.33
N TYR A 59 -13.23 -9.25 -8.44
CA TYR A 59 -12.26 -9.01 -7.37
C TYR A 59 -10.86 -8.68 -7.93
N GLU A 60 -10.37 -9.44 -8.91
CA GLU A 60 -9.11 -9.13 -9.61
C GLU A 60 -9.11 -7.67 -10.10
N GLN A 61 -10.19 -7.25 -10.78
CA GLN A 61 -10.32 -5.87 -11.25
C GLN A 61 -10.42 -4.84 -10.12
N GLN A 62 -11.05 -5.19 -9.00
CA GLN A 62 -11.12 -4.32 -7.81
C GLN A 62 -9.73 -4.12 -7.19
N VAL A 63 -8.90 -5.16 -7.09
CA VAL A 63 -7.51 -5.02 -6.61
C VAL A 63 -6.73 -4.09 -7.53
N TRP A 64 -6.78 -4.28 -8.86
CA TRP A 64 -6.10 -3.41 -9.82
C TRP A 64 -6.56 -1.96 -9.74
N THR A 65 -7.85 -1.74 -9.56
CA THR A 65 -8.40 -0.40 -9.36
C THR A 65 -7.90 0.21 -8.06
N ALA A 66 -7.89 -0.56 -6.97
CA ALA A 66 -7.50 -0.10 -5.65
C ALA A 66 -6.03 0.34 -5.63
N ILE A 67 -5.14 -0.48 -6.19
CA ILE A 67 -3.69 -0.21 -6.18
C ILE A 67 -3.25 0.82 -7.22
N GLY A 68 -3.90 0.87 -8.38
CA GLY A 68 -3.44 1.70 -9.50
C GLY A 68 -4.18 3.03 -9.65
N GLY A 69 -5.43 3.09 -9.18
CA GLY A 69 -6.27 4.28 -9.29
C GLY A 69 -6.34 4.81 -10.73
N THR A 70 -5.88 6.05 -10.94
CA THR A 70 -5.86 6.71 -12.25
C THR A 70 -4.48 6.75 -12.90
N ASP A 71 -3.47 6.10 -12.32
CA ASP A 71 -2.13 6.07 -12.90
C ASP A 71 -2.13 5.20 -14.16
N SER A 72 -1.58 5.69 -15.26
CA SER A 72 -1.61 4.98 -16.54
C SER A 72 -0.47 3.97 -16.73
N ARG A 73 0.46 3.85 -15.78
CA ARG A 73 1.55 2.88 -15.84
C ARG A 73 1.01 1.44 -15.77
N SER A 74 1.77 0.52 -16.34
CA SER A 74 1.40 -0.90 -16.36
C SER A 74 1.55 -1.55 -14.99
N ILE A 75 0.85 -2.66 -14.78
CA ILE A 75 1.11 -3.62 -13.69
C ILE A 75 2.20 -4.58 -14.18
N ALA A 76 3.27 -4.73 -13.41
CA ALA A 76 4.26 -5.78 -13.65
C ALA A 76 3.84 -7.04 -12.91
N VAL A 77 3.53 -8.09 -13.66
CA VAL A 77 3.26 -9.43 -13.14
C VAL A 77 4.54 -10.22 -13.24
N ILE A 78 5.07 -10.66 -12.10
CA ILE A 78 6.38 -11.28 -12.02
C ILE A 78 6.22 -12.70 -11.51
N GLY A 79 6.54 -13.68 -12.36
CA GLY A 79 6.41 -15.10 -12.11
C GLY A 79 6.18 -15.88 -13.40
N ASP A 80 5.78 -17.13 -13.22
CA ASP A 80 5.78 -18.16 -14.24
C ASP A 80 4.36 -18.64 -14.60
N VAL A 81 3.35 -17.84 -14.26
CA VAL A 81 1.93 -18.12 -14.50
C VAL A 81 1.35 -17.07 -15.43
N ALA A 82 0.77 -17.53 -16.53
CA ALA A 82 0.06 -16.69 -17.49
C ALA A 82 -1.43 -16.55 -17.13
N GLY A 83 -2.06 -15.47 -17.56
CA GLY A 83 -3.52 -15.32 -17.55
C GLY A 83 -4.06 -14.18 -16.68
N VAL A 84 -3.20 -13.55 -15.87
CA VAL A 84 -3.56 -12.34 -15.11
C VAL A 84 -3.99 -11.25 -16.09
N SER A 85 -5.15 -10.65 -15.85
CA SER A 85 -5.73 -9.69 -16.77
C SER A 85 -6.21 -8.44 -16.05
N SER A 86 -6.15 -7.31 -16.74
CA SER A 86 -6.67 -6.07 -16.21
C SER A 86 -7.34 -5.26 -17.31
N THR A 87 -8.50 -4.72 -16.95
CA THR A 87 -9.26 -3.77 -17.75
C THR A 87 -8.96 -2.33 -17.37
N THR A 88 -8.27 -2.12 -16.24
CA THR A 88 -7.95 -0.79 -15.70
C THR A 88 -6.54 -0.35 -16.02
N HIS A 89 -5.60 -1.29 -16.11
CA HIS A 89 -4.18 -1.01 -16.39
C HIS A 89 -3.63 -2.03 -17.38
N PRO A 90 -2.66 -1.67 -18.24
CA PRO A 90 -1.95 -2.66 -19.03
C PRO A 90 -1.20 -3.64 -18.12
N VAL A 91 -1.20 -4.93 -18.46
CA VAL A 91 -0.49 -5.99 -17.73
C VAL A 91 0.75 -6.39 -18.53
N LEU A 92 1.89 -6.50 -17.87
CA LEU A 92 3.15 -6.95 -18.46
C LEU A 92 3.73 -8.09 -17.62
N ASP A 93 3.90 -9.25 -18.25
CA ASP A 93 4.41 -10.46 -17.59
C ASP A 93 5.94 -10.59 -17.70
N PHE A 94 6.57 -10.95 -16.59
CA PHE A 94 8.02 -11.13 -16.48
C PHE A 94 8.35 -12.39 -15.69
N SER A 95 9.36 -13.14 -16.14
CA SER A 95 9.80 -14.35 -15.41
C SER A 95 10.64 -14.05 -14.16
N SER A 96 11.08 -12.82 -13.96
CA SER A 96 11.91 -12.42 -12.80
C SER A 96 11.92 -10.90 -12.61
N VAL A 97 12.34 -10.46 -11.41
CA VAL A 97 12.51 -9.02 -11.10
C VAL A 97 13.50 -8.36 -12.05
N ALA A 98 14.64 -9.02 -12.31
CA ALA A 98 15.63 -8.53 -13.25
C ALA A 98 15.07 -8.35 -14.68
N ALA A 99 14.18 -9.22 -15.13
CA ALA A 99 13.55 -9.14 -16.45
C ALA A 99 12.56 -7.96 -16.55
N ALA A 100 11.93 -7.56 -15.45
CA ALA A 100 11.05 -6.40 -15.39
C ALA A 100 11.79 -5.06 -15.57
N GLY A 101 13.12 -5.04 -15.38
CA GLY A 101 13.94 -3.84 -15.53
C GLY A 101 13.67 -2.81 -14.43
N SER A 102 13.49 -1.53 -14.80
CA SER A 102 13.28 -0.48 -13.82
C SER A 102 11.86 -0.53 -13.26
N LEU A 103 11.73 -0.94 -11.99
CA LEU A 103 10.44 -1.16 -11.34
C LEU A 103 9.58 0.10 -11.20
N SER A 104 10.19 1.29 -11.21
CA SER A 104 9.46 2.57 -11.15
C SER A 104 8.60 2.86 -12.39
N ASN A 105 8.77 2.10 -13.47
CA ASN A 105 7.92 2.18 -14.65
C ASN A 105 6.52 1.60 -14.45
N TYR A 106 6.29 0.89 -13.34
CA TYR A 106 5.04 0.19 -13.06
C TYR A 106 4.26 0.84 -11.94
N VAL A 107 2.94 0.82 -12.07
CA VAL A 107 2.02 1.28 -11.02
C VAL A 107 1.96 0.28 -9.87
N ALA A 108 2.16 -1.01 -10.15
CA ALA A 108 2.17 -2.05 -9.15
C ALA A 108 3.08 -3.19 -9.57
N LEU A 109 3.60 -3.90 -8.58
CA LEU A 109 4.31 -5.15 -8.75
C LEU A 109 3.44 -6.26 -8.15
N TYR A 110 3.05 -7.22 -8.97
CA TYR A 110 2.29 -8.38 -8.55
C TYR A 110 3.15 -9.61 -8.76
N PHE A 111 3.51 -10.29 -7.67
CA PHE A 111 4.33 -11.48 -7.75
C PHE A 111 3.46 -12.73 -7.65
N VAL A 112 3.52 -13.58 -8.68
CA VAL A 112 2.67 -14.76 -8.77
C VAL A 112 3.39 -15.98 -8.23
N ALA A 113 2.70 -16.74 -7.38
CA ALA A 113 3.16 -18.03 -6.87
C ALA A 113 3.34 -19.07 -7.99
N GLY A 114 4.19 -20.07 -7.75
CA GLY A 114 4.37 -21.18 -8.68
C GLY A 114 3.07 -21.96 -8.89
N GLY A 115 2.71 -22.28 -10.14
CA GLY A 115 1.47 -23.00 -10.45
C GLY A 115 0.18 -22.19 -10.23
N GLY A 116 0.32 -20.90 -9.97
CA GLY A 116 -0.79 -19.97 -9.81
C GLY A 116 -1.34 -19.94 -8.40
N CYS A 117 -0.78 -20.71 -7.45
CA CYS A 117 -1.06 -20.58 -6.03
C CYS A 117 -0.17 -21.36 -5.06
N CYS A 118 -0.13 -20.77 -3.87
CA CYS A 118 -0.01 -21.28 -2.50
C CYS A 118 1.37 -21.71 -2.05
N SER A 119 2.34 -21.49 -2.91
CA SER A 119 3.74 -21.54 -2.54
C SER A 119 4.46 -20.45 -3.30
N GLU A 120 5.00 -19.52 -2.53
CA GLU A 120 5.91 -18.49 -2.99
C GLU A 120 6.99 -19.10 -3.88
N ASN A 121 7.21 -18.49 -5.05
CA ASN A 121 8.34 -18.85 -5.88
C ASN A 121 9.54 -17.97 -5.50
N ASP A 122 10.30 -18.42 -4.48
CA ASP A 122 11.52 -17.75 -4.00
C ASP A 122 12.54 -17.47 -5.11
N SER A 123 12.51 -18.22 -6.23
CA SER A 123 13.43 -18.00 -7.35
C SER A 123 13.18 -16.68 -8.11
N ILE A 124 12.01 -16.06 -7.94
CA ILE A 124 11.68 -14.77 -8.57
C ILE A 124 12.51 -13.63 -7.96
N VAL A 125 12.82 -13.71 -6.66
CA VAL A 125 13.66 -12.76 -5.92
C VAL A 125 15.00 -13.46 -5.59
N SER A 126 15.78 -13.74 -6.63
CA SER A 126 16.96 -14.61 -6.53
C SER A 126 18.26 -13.91 -6.14
N SER A 127 18.30 -12.57 -6.12
CA SER A 127 19.52 -11.82 -5.83
C SER A 127 19.31 -10.66 -4.85
N PRO A 128 20.37 -10.23 -4.13
CA PRO A 128 20.33 -8.99 -3.34
C PRO A 128 20.00 -7.75 -4.16
N THR A 129 20.31 -7.75 -5.46
CA THR A 129 19.97 -6.66 -6.38
C THR A 129 18.46 -6.56 -6.59
N ASP A 130 17.77 -7.70 -6.71
CA ASP A 130 16.30 -7.73 -6.85
C ASP A 130 15.63 -7.19 -5.59
N GLN A 131 16.09 -7.65 -4.41
CA GLN A 131 15.62 -7.15 -3.13
C GLN A 131 15.85 -5.65 -2.99
N ALA A 132 17.04 -5.16 -3.35
CA ALA A 132 17.35 -3.73 -3.30
C ALA A 132 16.47 -2.91 -4.26
N ALA A 133 16.15 -3.44 -5.45
CA ALA A 133 15.24 -2.78 -6.39
C ALA A 133 13.82 -2.68 -5.82
N ILE A 134 13.30 -3.74 -5.20
CA ILE A 134 11.98 -3.74 -4.57
C ILE A 134 11.95 -2.80 -3.36
N LEU A 135 12.98 -2.84 -2.51
CA LEU A 135 13.11 -1.92 -1.38
C LEU A 135 13.18 -0.46 -1.84
N SER A 136 13.88 -0.17 -2.94
CA SER A 136 13.90 1.17 -3.53
C SER A 136 12.53 1.60 -4.07
N TYR A 137 11.76 0.67 -4.62
CA TYR A 137 10.38 0.93 -5.05
C TYR A 137 9.51 1.31 -3.83
N LEU A 138 9.58 0.54 -2.75
CA LEU A 138 8.85 0.82 -1.51
C LEU A 138 9.29 2.14 -0.85
N ALA A 139 10.59 2.41 -0.78
CA ALA A 139 11.14 3.65 -0.23
C ALA A 139 10.68 4.91 -0.98
N SER A 140 10.16 4.77 -2.20
CA SER A 140 9.56 5.84 -3.00
C SER A 140 8.09 6.13 -2.63
N GLY A 141 7.63 5.59 -1.49
CA GLY A 141 6.30 5.85 -0.93
C GLY A 141 5.26 4.77 -1.22
N GLY A 142 5.70 3.60 -1.69
CA GLY A 142 4.85 2.46 -1.99
C GLY A 142 4.37 1.70 -0.77
N THR A 143 3.28 0.96 -0.96
CA THR A 143 2.72 0.07 0.06
C THR A 143 3.00 -1.38 -0.29
N VAL A 144 2.86 -2.23 0.72
CA VAL A 144 2.95 -3.68 0.57
C VAL A 144 1.59 -4.25 0.90
N MET A 145 1.08 -5.16 0.08
CA MET A 145 -0.13 -5.94 0.33
C MET A 145 0.28 -7.42 0.40
N ILE A 146 -0.34 -8.22 1.25
CA ILE A 146 -0.08 -9.66 1.36
C ILE A 146 -1.38 -10.45 1.13
N GLU A 147 -1.33 -11.44 0.25
CA GLU A 147 -2.40 -12.41 -0.04
C GLU A 147 -1.75 -13.77 -0.36
N ASN A 148 -2.00 -14.82 0.44
CA ASN A 148 -1.23 -16.07 0.38
C ASN A 148 0.28 -16.03 0.71
N TYR A 149 0.83 -14.99 1.32
CA TYR A 149 2.21 -14.95 1.82
C TYR A 149 2.52 -16.01 2.89
N THR A 150 3.37 -17.01 2.58
CA THR A 150 3.72 -18.08 3.53
C THR A 150 4.91 -17.76 4.45
N GLY A 151 5.73 -16.76 4.13
CA GLY A 151 6.96 -16.46 4.89
C GLY A 151 8.28 -16.61 4.13
N GLY A 152 8.27 -16.76 2.81
CA GLY A 152 9.42 -17.18 2.01
C GLY A 152 10.62 -16.27 2.16
N ALA A 153 11.82 -16.85 2.17
CA ALA A 153 13.06 -16.10 2.44
C ALA A 153 13.34 -15.03 1.36
N GLY A 154 12.87 -15.25 0.13
CA GLY A 154 12.95 -14.23 -0.94
C GLY A 154 12.08 -13.00 -0.70
N TRP A 155 11.11 -13.09 0.22
CA TRP A 155 10.01 -12.14 0.42
C TRP A 155 10.09 -11.37 1.73
N ASP A 156 11.05 -11.73 2.57
CA ASP A 156 11.33 -11.08 3.86
C ASP A 156 11.76 -9.62 3.76
N PHE A 157 12.04 -9.11 2.55
CA PHE A 157 12.47 -7.72 2.37
C PHE A 157 11.49 -6.71 2.96
N ALA A 158 10.20 -7.05 3.09
CA ALA A 158 9.18 -6.16 3.64
C ALA A 158 8.62 -6.61 4.99
N VAL A 159 8.55 -7.92 5.23
CA VAL A 159 7.82 -8.54 6.36
C VAL A 159 8.76 -9.07 7.44
N GLY A 160 9.99 -9.48 7.08
CA GLY A 160 11.06 -9.79 8.03
C GLY A 160 10.88 -11.10 8.81
N THR A 161 10.29 -12.14 8.21
CA THR A 161 9.97 -13.40 8.90
C THR A 161 10.47 -14.62 8.14
N GLY A 162 11.75 -14.93 8.32
CA GLY A 162 12.48 -16.02 7.66
C GLY A 162 11.77 -17.36 7.55
N GLY A 163 11.38 -17.71 6.33
CA GLY A 163 11.05 -19.06 5.88
C GLY A 163 9.56 -19.38 5.86
N ALA A 164 9.17 -20.27 4.95
CA ALA A 164 7.82 -20.81 4.87
C ALA A 164 7.38 -21.40 6.22
N GLY A 165 6.12 -21.20 6.59
CA GLY A 165 5.58 -21.66 7.88
C GLY A 165 5.60 -20.60 8.98
N ASN A 166 5.38 -19.33 8.63
CA ASN A 166 5.26 -18.25 9.63
C ASN A 166 4.15 -18.58 10.64
N SER A 167 4.48 -18.57 11.94
CA SER A 167 3.56 -18.93 13.04
C SER A 167 2.39 -17.96 13.24
N TYR A 168 2.36 -16.85 12.52
CA TYR A 168 1.29 -15.83 12.54
C TYR A 168 0.44 -15.86 11.27
N VAL A 169 0.66 -16.87 10.42
CA VAL A 169 -0.11 -17.14 9.20
C VAL A 169 -0.83 -18.48 9.40
N ALA A 170 -2.15 -18.44 9.29
CA ALA A 170 -3.01 -19.63 9.25
C ALA A 170 -3.22 -20.11 7.81
N GLY A 171 -3.62 -21.37 7.66
CA GLY A 171 -3.97 -21.96 6.37
C GLY A 171 -2.79 -22.59 5.63
N VAL A 172 -2.84 -22.60 4.28
CA VAL A 172 -1.87 -23.33 3.44
C VAL A 172 -0.47 -22.77 3.61
N GLY A 173 0.49 -23.62 3.98
CA GLY A 173 1.89 -23.22 4.15
C GLY A 173 2.16 -22.31 5.35
N GLY A 174 1.12 -21.88 6.08
CA GLY A 174 1.24 -21.13 7.32
C GLY A 174 1.65 -22.01 8.50
N GLY A 175 2.33 -21.41 9.49
CA GLY A 175 2.82 -22.09 10.68
C GLY A 175 1.80 -22.22 11.81
N LEU A 176 0.69 -21.47 11.74
CA LEU A 176 -0.35 -21.50 12.78
C LEU A 176 -1.31 -22.70 12.62
N GLY A 177 -1.30 -23.36 11.46
CA GLY A 177 -2.26 -24.42 11.09
C GLY A 177 -3.57 -23.85 10.54
N GLY A 178 -4.57 -24.70 10.36
CA GLY A 178 -5.87 -24.29 9.81
C GLY A 178 -6.35 -25.17 8.65
N THR A 179 -7.50 -24.82 8.10
CA THR A 179 -8.01 -25.40 6.85
C THR A 179 -7.18 -24.94 5.66
N SER A 180 -7.06 -25.78 4.63
CA SER A 180 -6.33 -25.43 3.42
C SER A 180 -7.08 -24.45 2.53
N CYS A 181 -8.38 -24.24 2.75
CA CYS A 181 -9.14 -23.23 2.04
C CYS A 181 -10.41 -22.88 2.82
N THR A 182 -10.92 -21.67 2.59
CA THR A 182 -12.16 -21.16 3.19
C THR A 182 -12.98 -20.36 2.20
N ASP A 183 -14.27 -20.18 2.53
CA ASP A 183 -15.10 -19.08 2.02
C ASP A 183 -15.70 -18.35 3.22
N GLY A 184 -16.31 -17.20 2.94
CA GLY A 184 -17.06 -16.43 3.93
C GLY A 184 -16.26 -15.27 4.52
N GLU A 185 -15.19 -14.89 3.85
CA GLU A 185 -14.45 -13.65 4.06
C GLU A 185 -15.44 -12.49 4.04
N VAL A 186 -15.37 -11.61 5.02
CA VAL A 186 -16.27 -10.45 5.09
C VAL A 186 -15.48 -9.23 4.68
N VAL A 187 -15.97 -8.50 3.68
CA VAL A 187 -15.33 -7.24 3.29
C VAL A 187 -15.37 -6.26 4.47
N SER A 188 -14.21 -5.77 4.88
CA SER A 188 -14.10 -4.86 6.02
C SER A 188 -14.61 -3.46 5.65
N ALA A 189 -14.74 -2.58 6.65
CA ALA A 189 -15.04 -1.17 6.38
C ALA A 189 -13.96 -0.49 5.52
N THR A 190 -12.70 -0.84 5.74
CA THR A 190 -11.57 -0.37 4.92
C THR A 190 -11.65 -0.96 3.52
N GLY A 191 -12.00 -2.24 3.36
CA GLY A 191 -12.26 -2.88 2.07
C GLY A 191 -13.30 -2.12 1.25
N LEU A 192 -14.48 -1.88 1.85
CA LEU A 192 -15.56 -1.13 1.22
C LEU A 192 -15.12 0.29 0.80
N ALA A 193 -14.34 0.97 1.65
CA ALA A 193 -13.80 2.29 1.33
C ALA A 193 -12.80 2.29 0.16
N ASN A 194 -12.18 1.14 -0.14
CA ASN A 194 -11.28 0.93 -1.27
C ASN A 194 -11.99 0.38 -2.52
N GLY A 195 -13.33 0.29 -2.49
CA GLY A 195 -14.11 -0.18 -3.63
C GLY A 195 -14.21 -1.70 -3.75
N PHE A 196 -13.77 -2.44 -2.73
CA PHE A 196 -14.02 -3.87 -2.66
C PHE A 196 -15.49 -4.15 -2.39
N THR A 197 -16.00 -5.23 -2.99
CA THR A 197 -17.33 -5.76 -2.68
C THR A 197 -17.22 -7.13 -2.02
N GLN A 198 -18.29 -7.56 -1.35
CA GLN A 198 -18.37 -8.88 -0.77
C GLN A 198 -18.09 -9.96 -1.83
N PRO A 199 -17.09 -10.84 -1.63
CA PRO A 199 -16.81 -11.91 -2.57
C PRO A 199 -17.92 -12.97 -2.58
N PRO A 200 -18.16 -13.64 -3.72
CA PRO A 200 -19.01 -14.81 -3.76
C PRO A 200 -18.37 -16.00 -3.02
N THR A 201 -19.19 -16.97 -2.64
CA THR A 201 -18.72 -18.29 -2.20
C THR A 201 -18.42 -19.14 -3.43
N ILE A 202 -17.17 -19.57 -3.58
CA ILE A 202 -16.71 -20.40 -4.71
C ILE A 202 -16.17 -21.76 -4.26
N SER A 203 -16.49 -22.18 -3.03
CA SER A 203 -16.00 -23.38 -2.34
C SER A 203 -14.54 -23.31 -1.89
N CYS A 204 -13.83 -22.24 -2.27
CA CYS A 204 -12.45 -22.03 -1.94
C CYS A 204 -12.00 -20.61 -2.34
N TRP A 205 -12.33 -19.59 -1.55
CA TRP A 205 -11.98 -18.20 -1.83
C TRP A 205 -10.58 -17.82 -1.33
N THR A 206 -10.22 -18.18 -0.09
CA THR A 206 -8.91 -17.85 0.49
C THR A 206 -8.20 -19.07 1.08
N HIS A 207 -6.87 -19.12 0.95
CA HIS A 207 -6.01 -20.17 1.50
C HIS A 207 -5.28 -19.79 2.77
N GLN A 208 -5.12 -18.51 3.06
CA GLN A 208 -4.42 -18.04 4.26
C GLN A 208 -5.09 -16.89 4.99
N ALA A 209 -4.80 -16.80 6.28
CA ALA A 209 -5.20 -15.67 7.10
C ALA A 209 -4.04 -15.19 7.98
N TYR A 210 -3.95 -13.88 8.17
CA TYR A 210 -2.84 -13.20 8.83
C TYR A 210 -3.27 -12.62 10.17
N ASP A 211 -2.52 -12.91 11.24
CA ASP A 211 -2.75 -12.33 12.56
C ASP A 211 -2.56 -10.81 12.50
N GLN A 212 -3.66 -10.06 12.59
CA GLN A 212 -3.63 -8.61 12.43
C GLN A 212 -2.82 -7.92 13.53
N THR A 213 -2.76 -8.50 14.74
CA THR A 213 -1.98 -7.93 15.85
C THR A 213 -0.49 -8.04 15.58
N TYR A 214 -0.04 -9.22 15.13
CA TYR A 214 1.36 -9.42 14.78
C TYR A 214 1.77 -8.57 13.57
N PHE A 215 1.02 -8.66 12.47
CA PHE A 215 1.35 -7.96 11.22
C PHE A 215 1.23 -6.44 11.36
N ALA A 216 0.40 -5.92 12.27
CA ALA A 216 0.40 -4.50 12.62
C ALA A 216 1.74 -4.02 13.19
N THR A 217 2.49 -4.87 13.90
CA THR A 217 3.86 -4.54 14.37
C THR A 217 4.86 -4.40 13.23
N LEU A 218 4.56 -5.02 12.09
CA LEU A 218 5.32 -4.94 10.83
C LEU A 218 4.81 -3.82 9.91
N GLY A 219 3.82 -3.04 10.36
CA GLY A 219 3.26 -1.89 9.64
C GLY A 219 2.00 -2.21 8.82
N PHE A 220 1.56 -3.48 8.75
CA PHE A 220 0.32 -3.87 8.08
C PHE A 220 -0.89 -3.48 8.92
N THR A 221 -1.39 -2.27 8.67
CA THR A 221 -2.43 -1.63 9.47
C THR A 221 -3.78 -1.56 8.76
N GLN A 222 -3.84 -2.01 7.50
CA GLN A 222 -5.07 -2.04 6.71
C GLN A 222 -5.48 -3.49 6.48
N SER A 223 -6.67 -3.88 6.96
CA SER A 223 -7.35 -5.12 6.61
C SER A 223 -8.47 -4.81 5.63
N PHE A 224 -8.48 -5.42 4.45
CA PHE A 224 -9.57 -5.24 3.48
C PHE A 224 -10.65 -6.32 3.59
N PHE A 225 -10.27 -7.49 4.10
CA PHE A 225 -11.16 -8.62 4.30
C PHE A 225 -10.86 -9.27 5.64
N ASP A 226 -11.90 -9.46 6.43
CA ASP A 226 -11.87 -10.24 7.66
C ASP A 226 -11.90 -11.71 7.27
N ALA A 227 -10.92 -12.48 7.76
CA ALA A 227 -10.82 -13.89 7.42
C ALA A 227 -11.91 -14.70 8.14
N PRO A 228 -12.48 -15.74 7.48
CA PRO A 228 -13.36 -16.68 8.16
C PRO A 228 -12.59 -17.55 9.16
N ASP A 229 -13.31 -18.35 9.94
CA ASP A 229 -12.71 -19.22 10.96
C ASP A 229 -11.84 -20.33 10.32
N TYR A 230 -10.51 -20.16 10.40
CA TYR A 230 -9.55 -21.22 10.10
C TYR A 230 -9.44 -22.17 11.30
N ALA A 231 -10.23 -23.24 11.29
CA ALA A 231 -10.13 -24.39 12.21
C ALA A 231 -10.18 -24.08 13.72
N GLY A 232 -11.01 -23.14 14.15
CA GLY A 232 -11.23 -22.82 15.57
C GLY A 232 -10.35 -21.68 16.09
N LEU A 233 -9.73 -20.92 15.19
CA LEU A 233 -9.15 -19.61 15.49
C LEU A 233 -10.31 -18.62 15.67
N ALA A 234 -10.92 -18.62 16.86
CA ALA A 234 -12.07 -17.80 17.17
C ALA A 234 -11.74 -16.30 17.09
N GLY A 235 -12.55 -15.54 16.32
CA GLY A 235 -12.45 -14.09 16.17
C GLY A 235 -12.09 -13.70 14.74
N THR A 236 -13.09 -13.63 13.86
CA THR A 236 -12.92 -13.22 12.44
C THR A 236 -12.35 -11.80 12.32
N ASP A 237 -12.48 -10.98 13.37
CA ASP A 237 -11.95 -9.63 13.48
C ASP A 237 -10.45 -9.58 13.84
N THR A 238 -9.83 -10.70 14.21
CA THR A 238 -8.42 -10.75 14.61
C THR A 238 -7.49 -11.20 13.49
N PHE A 239 -8.04 -11.81 12.43
CA PHE A 239 -7.31 -12.27 11.26
C PHE A 239 -7.83 -11.61 9.99
N SER A 240 -6.95 -11.38 9.03
CA SER A 240 -7.32 -10.82 7.74
C SER A 240 -6.86 -11.74 6.62
N SER A 241 -7.64 -11.84 5.54
CA SER A 241 -7.25 -12.54 4.32
C SER A 241 -6.52 -11.64 3.32
N LEU A 242 -6.53 -10.32 3.54
CA LEU A 242 -5.83 -9.34 2.71
C LEU A 242 -5.38 -8.14 3.55
N LEU A 243 -4.11 -8.13 3.91
CA LEU A 243 -3.49 -7.04 4.66
C LEU A 243 -2.68 -6.11 3.77
N SER A 244 -2.57 -4.83 4.16
CA SER A 244 -1.61 -3.90 3.58
C SER A 244 -0.95 -2.98 4.59
N SER A 245 0.31 -2.61 4.31
CA SER A 245 1.11 -1.66 5.08
C SER A 245 0.68 -0.20 4.94
N GLY A 246 -0.31 0.09 4.08
CA GLY A 246 -0.90 1.41 3.96
C GLY A 246 -2.16 1.37 3.12
N SER A 247 -2.85 2.51 3.02
CA SER A 247 -3.98 2.63 2.11
C SER A 247 -3.52 2.54 0.65
N THR A 248 -4.31 1.84 -0.16
CA THR A 248 -4.14 1.87 -1.62
C THR A 248 -4.66 3.19 -2.20
N VAL A 249 -4.38 3.45 -3.47
CA VAL A 249 -4.60 4.75 -4.14
C VAL A 249 -6.06 5.23 -4.06
N THR A 250 -7.02 4.30 -3.92
CA THR A 250 -8.45 4.62 -3.77
C THR A 250 -8.82 5.35 -2.50
N VAL A 251 -8.13 5.13 -1.37
CA VAL A 251 -8.29 6.00 -0.19
C VAL A 251 -7.24 7.08 -0.29
N THR A 252 -7.57 8.09 -1.09
CA THR A 252 -7.04 9.42 -0.79
C THR A 252 -7.55 9.77 0.60
N GLU A 253 -6.80 9.41 1.64
CA GLU A 253 -6.89 10.19 2.86
C GLU A 253 -6.69 11.62 2.42
N SER A 254 -7.71 12.45 2.66
CA SER A 254 -7.57 13.89 2.55
C SER A 254 -6.35 14.24 3.39
N VAL A 255 -5.22 14.48 2.73
CA VAL A 255 -4.01 14.99 3.38
C VAL A 255 -4.52 16.14 4.25
N PRO A 256 -4.34 16.11 5.58
CA PRO A 256 -4.78 17.20 6.44
C PRO A 256 -4.24 18.48 5.82
N GLU A 257 -5.12 19.41 5.47
CA GLU A 257 -4.68 20.63 4.81
C GLU A 257 -3.52 21.20 5.63
N PRO A 258 -2.35 21.43 5.02
CA PRO A 258 -1.20 21.86 5.78
C PRO A 258 -1.62 23.13 6.51
N ALA A 259 -1.26 23.23 7.79
CA ALA A 259 -1.65 24.33 8.68
C ALA A 259 -1.34 25.72 8.09
N SER A 260 -0.54 25.79 7.02
CA SER A 260 -0.36 26.94 6.14
C SER A 260 -1.66 27.56 5.60
N ILE A 261 -2.71 26.81 5.24
CA ILE A 261 -3.98 27.43 4.80
C ILE A 261 -4.69 28.12 5.97
N ALA A 262 -4.71 27.47 7.14
CA ALA A 262 -5.20 28.08 8.38
C ALA A 262 -4.36 29.30 8.80
N LEU A 263 -3.03 29.26 8.59
CA LEU A 263 -2.09 30.35 8.86
C LEU A 263 -2.26 31.53 7.89
N ILE A 264 -2.50 31.27 6.60
CA ILE A 264 -2.79 32.32 5.61
C ILE A 264 -4.14 32.98 5.93
N GLY A 265 -5.17 32.18 6.24
CA GLY A 265 -6.48 32.69 6.64
C GLY A 265 -6.40 33.59 7.89
N SER A 266 -5.64 33.17 8.90
CA SER A 266 -5.45 33.96 10.13
C SER A 266 -4.58 35.21 9.92
N ALA A 267 -3.57 35.17 9.04
CA ALA A 267 -2.78 36.35 8.67
C ALA A 267 -3.62 37.41 7.93
N ILE A 268 -4.48 37.00 7.00
CA ILE A 268 -5.38 37.90 6.26
C ILE A 268 -6.42 38.52 7.21
N ALA A 269 -7.00 37.71 8.11
CA ALA A 269 -7.94 38.20 9.13
C ALA A 269 -7.27 39.24 10.06
N GLY A 270 -6.03 38.97 10.50
CA GLY A 270 -5.24 39.91 11.29
C GLY A 270 -4.96 41.24 10.57
N LEU A 271 -4.60 41.19 9.28
CA LEU A 271 -4.40 42.37 8.43
C LEU A 271 -5.70 43.18 8.25
N GLY A 272 -6.84 42.51 8.05
CA GLY A 272 -8.15 43.15 7.95
C GLY A 272 -8.55 43.89 9.23
N MET A 273 -8.35 43.27 10.40
CA MET A 273 -8.64 43.88 11.70
C MET A 273 -7.73 45.08 11.99
N MET A 274 -6.45 45.02 11.64
CA MET A 274 -5.52 46.14 11.79
C MET A 274 -5.89 47.34 10.89
N ARG A 275 -6.40 47.08 9.68
CA ARG A 275 -6.84 48.13 8.75
C ARG A 275 -8.11 48.84 9.23
N ARG A 276 -9.02 48.12 9.90
CA ARG A 276 -10.25 48.68 10.48
C ARG A 276 -10.00 49.55 11.72
N ARG A 277 -8.94 49.30 12.49
CA ARG A 277 -8.54 50.14 13.65
C ARG A 277 -7.84 51.44 13.26
N ARG A 278 -7.41 51.59 12.01
CA ARG A 278 -6.72 52.79 11.50
C ARG A 278 -7.62 53.75 10.72
N ARG A 279 -8.92 53.48 10.66
CA ARG A 279 -9.97 54.42 10.21
C ARG A 279 -10.79 54.82 11.42
#